data_AF-A0A918WDL3-F1
#
_entry.id   AF-A0A918WDL3-F1
#
_cell.length_a   1.000
_cell.length_b   1.000
_cell.length_c   1.000
_cell.angle_alpha   90.00
_cell.angle_beta   90.00
_cell.angle_gamma   90.00
#
_symmetry.space_group_name_H-M   'P 1'
#
loop_
_entity.id
_entity.type
_entity.pdbx_description
1 polymer ?
#
loop_
_entity_poly.entity_id
_entity_poly.type
_entity_poly.pdbx_seq_one_letter_code
_entity_poly.pdbx_strand_id
1 'polypeptide(L)'
;MLAAMPVPPTSPADRDETCRTGASPRNRGDACPGALRLHSAADGALARIRLPAGLLTARQAEVLAGLAGELGDGHLDLTSRGNLQLRGLPSDCGAVLGARLRAAGLLPSDAHERVRNLVASPLSGLDGSGYADVQAWARDLDRLLCANPDITALSGRFLFGLDDGRGDVAALDPDVTLIAEEGGRAVLRYGRGPAGLRIPAADAPRAAVLAAEHFLGTLRAHDATAWRVKDLAPQHRPALGALADRLAEAGIRAEPTATTPTGGPTVCGAPTGAGPDGGGSADTGPPAAGPTHGPTPSLAAAAEPGAVAEPASVAEPGAVAGPGPVAELGAMAGPASATEPGPAAGPGAVDGPGGRCALSVMAPLGRLTVAQWRLLARTAAEAGTGELRVTPWRGIVVPGLTPGAAPARLAALADAGLVTSPASPWHRAGACAGRPGCAKSLTDVRADAAAALTGARPGGPRALPVYWSGCERRCGHPSDGPWVDVLATADGYRVAVRTGTPDTARTAPHAVAPETAQELADAVATARTTATTTAAATAAPPPGTTRTT
;
A
#
# COMPACT_ATOMS: atom_id res chain seq x y z
N MET A 1 34.51 -8.36 -63.00
CA MET A 1 33.43 -7.33 -63.03
C MET A 1 32.24 -7.93 -62.32
N LEU A 2 32.02 -7.54 -61.06
CA LEU A 2 30.92 -8.02 -60.22
C LEU A 2 29.66 -7.21 -60.54
N ALA A 3 28.61 -7.88 -60.98
CA ALA A 3 27.30 -7.30 -61.24
C ALA A 3 26.52 -7.13 -59.93
N ALA A 4 26.02 -5.91 -59.71
CA ALA A 4 25.26 -5.49 -58.54
C ALA A 4 23.83 -6.06 -58.56
N MET A 5 23.38 -6.58 -57.40
CA MET A 5 21.97 -6.84 -57.10
C MET A 5 21.34 -5.59 -56.45
N PRO A 6 20.10 -5.22 -56.79
CA PRO A 6 19.42 -4.05 -56.24
C PRO A 6 18.88 -4.29 -54.82
N VAL A 7 18.99 -3.27 -53.98
CA VAL A 7 18.50 -3.19 -52.59
C VAL A 7 16.98 -2.94 -52.60
N PRO A 8 16.17 -3.61 -51.74
CA PRO A 8 14.73 -3.32 -51.62
C PRO A 8 14.46 -1.98 -50.92
N PRO A 9 13.33 -1.30 -51.21
CA PRO A 9 13.04 0.02 -50.68
C PRO A 9 12.78 -0.01 -49.17
N THR A 10 13.44 0.90 -48.45
CA THR A 10 13.20 1.22 -47.05
C THR A 10 11.81 1.83 -46.87
N SER A 11 11.05 1.27 -45.92
CA SER A 11 9.75 1.76 -45.46
C SER A 11 9.89 3.13 -44.78
N PRO A 12 8.90 4.05 -44.86
CA PRO A 12 9.02 5.43 -44.41
C PRO A 12 8.92 5.51 -42.88
N ALA A 13 10.04 5.28 -42.20
CA ALA A 13 10.24 5.60 -40.79
C ALA A 13 11.24 6.74 -40.69
N ASP A 14 10.84 7.94 -41.13
CA ASP A 14 11.70 9.12 -41.00
C ASP A 14 10.89 10.42 -41.01
N ARG A 15 10.05 10.61 -39.98
CA ARG A 15 9.53 11.93 -39.56
C ARG A 15 9.22 11.92 -38.06
N ASP A 16 10.26 12.00 -37.23
CA ASP A 16 10.28 12.86 -36.04
C ASP A 16 11.68 12.86 -35.40
N GLU A 17 12.66 13.28 -36.21
CA GLU A 17 13.97 13.69 -35.73
C GLU A 17 13.93 15.16 -35.30
N THR A 18 13.31 15.42 -34.15
CA THR A 18 13.52 16.66 -33.39
C THR A 18 13.84 16.32 -31.95
N CYS A 19 15.07 15.85 -31.75
CA CYS A 19 15.77 15.97 -30.48
C CYS A 19 17.00 16.85 -30.73
N ARG A 20 16.88 18.15 -30.38
CA ARG A 20 17.98 19.00 -29.88
C ARG A 20 17.51 20.45 -29.70
N THR A 21 16.75 20.70 -28.64
CA THR A 21 16.74 21.98 -27.91
C THR A 21 16.15 21.75 -26.51
N GLY A 22 17.02 21.74 -25.49
CA GLY A 22 16.85 22.37 -24.17
C GLY A 22 15.59 22.19 -23.30
N ALA A 23 14.57 21.40 -23.65
CA ALA A 23 13.39 21.25 -22.80
C ALA A 23 13.64 20.17 -21.73
N SER A 24 13.53 20.57 -20.44
CA SER A 24 13.49 19.66 -19.30
C SER A 24 12.52 18.49 -19.56
N PRO A 25 12.84 17.24 -19.16
CA PRO A 25 11.99 16.06 -19.38
C PRO A 25 10.56 16.16 -18.83
N ARG A 26 10.24 17.25 -18.12
CA ARG A 26 8.94 17.61 -17.54
C ARG A 26 8.00 18.37 -18.49
N ASN A 27 8.44 18.73 -19.70
CA ASN A 27 7.61 19.41 -20.71
C ASN A 27 6.83 18.45 -21.64
N ARG A 28 6.95 17.13 -21.43
CA ARG A 28 6.03 16.15 -22.04
C ARG A 28 4.85 15.95 -21.10
N GLY A 29 3.63 16.12 -21.60
CA GLY A 29 2.40 15.90 -20.83
C GLY A 29 2.34 14.51 -20.18
N ASP A 30 1.48 14.35 -19.17
CA ASP A 30 1.40 13.11 -18.40
C ASP A 30 1.07 11.89 -19.28
N ALA A 31 2.06 10.99 -19.40
CA ALA A 31 2.00 9.76 -20.17
C ALA A 31 1.48 8.55 -19.35
N CYS A 32 0.95 8.78 -18.13
CA CYS A 32 0.37 7.69 -17.34
C CYS A 32 -0.76 7.00 -18.11
N PRO A 33 -0.72 5.65 -18.26
CA PRO A 33 -1.79 4.89 -18.88
C PRO A 33 -3.08 5.01 -18.06
N GLY A 34 -4.20 4.98 -18.79
CA GLY A 34 -5.54 4.79 -18.26
C GLY A 34 -6.18 3.50 -18.79
N ALA A 35 -7.45 3.32 -18.48
CA ALA A 35 -8.31 2.27 -19.02
C ALA A 35 -8.86 2.63 -20.40
N LEU A 36 -9.03 3.93 -20.70
CA LEU A 36 -9.54 4.41 -21.99
C LEU A 36 -8.41 4.89 -22.90
N ARG A 37 -7.32 5.40 -22.32
CA ARG A 37 -6.10 5.75 -23.04
C ARG A 37 -5.00 4.73 -22.77
N LEU A 38 -4.90 3.76 -23.69
CA LEU A 38 -3.90 2.70 -23.62
C LEU A 38 -2.49 3.24 -23.85
N HIS A 39 -1.50 2.60 -23.24
CA HIS A 39 -0.09 2.89 -23.46
C HIS A 39 0.55 1.80 -24.31
N SER A 40 1.34 2.18 -25.31
CA SER A 40 2.09 1.21 -26.11
C SER A 40 3.23 0.60 -25.29
N ALA A 41 3.22 -0.72 -25.12
CA ALA A 41 4.33 -1.49 -24.56
C ALA A 41 4.87 -2.45 -25.64
N ALA A 42 5.92 -3.20 -25.28
CA ALA A 42 6.62 -4.08 -26.23
C ALA A 42 5.85 -5.40 -26.50
N ASP A 43 5.01 -5.81 -25.55
CA ASP A 43 4.13 -6.97 -25.61
C ASP A 43 2.76 -6.65 -26.21
N GLY A 44 2.47 -5.37 -26.52
CA GLY A 44 1.17 -4.89 -26.93
C GLY A 44 0.76 -3.65 -26.13
N ALA A 45 -0.48 -3.23 -26.26
CA ALA A 45 -0.99 -2.11 -25.47
C ALA A 45 -1.21 -2.53 -23.99
N LEU A 46 -1.09 -1.55 -23.10
CA LEU A 46 -1.24 -1.67 -21.65
C LEU A 46 -2.41 -0.78 -21.21
N ALA A 47 -3.40 -1.38 -20.55
CA ALA A 47 -4.44 -0.66 -19.83
C ALA A 47 -4.14 -0.68 -18.33
N ARG A 48 -4.41 0.43 -17.65
CA ARG A 48 -4.41 0.49 -16.19
C ARG A 48 -5.82 0.76 -15.71
N ILE A 49 -6.34 -0.10 -14.85
CA ILE A 49 -7.68 0.01 -14.29
C ILE A 49 -7.56 0.53 -12.87
N ARG A 50 -8.16 1.71 -12.63
CA ARG A 50 -8.21 2.32 -11.31
C ARG A 50 -9.19 1.58 -10.42
N LEU A 51 -8.73 1.21 -9.22
CA LEU A 51 -9.57 0.60 -8.20
C LEU A 51 -9.50 1.46 -6.95
N PRO A 52 -10.47 2.38 -6.73
CA PRO A 52 -10.56 3.16 -5.52
C PRO A 52 -10.47 2.27 -4.27
N ALA A 53 -9.48 2.52 -3.42
CA ALA A 53 -9.16 1.72 -2.22
C ALA A 53 -8.87 0.24 -2.48
N GLY A 54 -8.64 -0.15 -3.74
CA GLY A 54 -8.45 -1.54 -4.15
C GLY A 54 -9.73 -2.38 -4.10
N LEU A 55 -10.90 -1.78 -3.91
CA LEU A 55 -12.16 -2.50 -3.72
C LEU A 55 -12.69 -3.10 -5.02
N LEU A 56 -13.11 -4.35 -4.94
CA LEU A 56 -13.76 -5.10 -6.01
C LEU A 56 -14.84 -6.01 -5.45
N THR A 57 -15.94 -6.13 -6.20
CA THR A 57 -16.88 -7.24 -6.02
C THR A 57 -16.38 -8.49 -6.77
N ALA A 58 -16.78 -9.67 -6.32
CA ALA A 58 -16.47 -10.93 -7.02
C ALA A 58 -16.97 -10.91 -8.47
N ARG A 59 -18.13 -10.27 -8.74
CA ARG A 59 -18.65 -10.07 -10.11
C ARG A 59 -17.71 -9.22 -10.96
N GLN A 60 -17.21 -8.12 -10.43
CA GLN A 60 -16.22 -7.28 -11.14
C GLN A 60 -14.92 -8.02 -11.37
N ALA A 61 -14.47 -8.81 -10.40
CA ALA A 61 -13.29 -9.66 -10.55
C ALA A 61 -13.47 -10.68 -11.69
N GLU A 62 -14.63 -11.32 -11.83
CA GLU A 62 -14.91 -12.22 -12.95
C GLU A 62 -14.90 -11.51 -14.32
N VAL A 63 -15.44 -10.28 -14.40
CA VAL A 63 -15.35 -9.47 -15.63
C VAL A 63 -13.90 -9.19 -16.00
N LEU A 64 -13.07 -8.82 -15.02
CA LEU A 64 -11.64 -8.59 -15.23
C LEU A 64 -10.90 -9.86 -15.69
N ALA A 65 -11.29 -11.02 -15.17
CA ALA A 65 -10.77 -12.31 -15.60
C ALA A 65 -11.09 -12.58 -17.09
N GLY A 66 -12.33 -12.33 -17.50
CA GLY A 66 -12.76 -12.44 -18.90
C GLY A 66 -11.97 -11.49 -19.80
N LEU A 67 -11.86 -10.21 -19.41
CA LEU A 67 -11.09 -9.21 -20.17
C LEU A 67 -9.61 -9.60 -20.33
N ALA A 68 -8.97 -10.08 -19.26
CA ALA A 68 -7.58 -10.51 -19.31
C ALA A 68 -7.37 -11.71 -20.25
N GLY A 69 -8.30 -12.67 -20.26
CA GLY A 69 -8.21 -13.86 -21.10
C GLY A 69 -8.64 -13.65 -22.56
N GLU A 70 -9.62 -12.77 -22.81
CA GLU A 70 -10.17 -12.53 -24.15
C GLU A 70 -9.41 -11.44 -24.92
N LEU A 71 -8.96 -10.38 -24.23
CA LEU A 71 -8.30 -9.23 -24.87
C LEU A 71 -6.81 -9.12 -24.55
N GLY A 72 -6.36 -9.68 -23.42
CA GLY A 72 -4.98 -9.54 -22.94
C GLY A 72 -4.17 -10.83 -23.05
N ASP A 73 -3.04 -10.84 -22.34
CA ASP A 73 -2.10 -11.96 -22.27
C ASP A 73 -2.49 -13.06 -21.27
N GLY A 74 -3.75 -13.10 -20.81
CA GLY A 74 -4.23 -14.06 -19.81
C GLY A 74 -3.76 -13.79 -18.38
N HIS A 75 -3.20 -12.61 -18.10
CA HIS A 75 -2.74 -12.24 -16.77
C HIS A 75 -3.31 -10.90 -16.29
N LEU A 76 -3.36 -10.75 -14.96
CA LEU A 76 -3.64 -9.50 -14.28
C LEU A 76 -2.43 -9.10 -13.43
N ASP A 77 -1.90 -7.91 -13.71
CA ASP A 77 -0.77 -7.36 -12.97
C ASP A 77 -1.26 -6.41 -11.87
N LEU A 78 -0.99 -6.75 -10.62
CA LEU A 78 -1.23 -5.90 -9.46
C LEU A 78 -0.13 -4.84 -9.36
N THR A 79 -0.53 -3.60 -9.11
CA THR A 79 0.40 -2.47 -8.99
C THR A 79 0.71 -2.16 -7.53
N SER A 80 1.82 -1.45 -7.27
CA SER A 80 2.21 -0.99 -5.93
C SER A 80 1.29 0.10 -5.31
N ARG A 81 0.11 0.31 -5.89
CA ARG A 81 -0.85 1.34 -5.48
C ARG A 81 -2.30 0.85 -5.58
N GLY A 82 -2.51 -0.46 -5.44
CA GLY A 82 -3.85 -1.06 -5.40
C GLY A 82 -4.63 -0.98 -6.71
N ASN A 83 -3.98 -0.75 -7.86
CA ASN A 83 -4.62 -0.83 -9.19
C ASN A 83 -4.30 -2.16 -9.88
N LEU A 84 -5.01 -2.42 -10.97
CA LEU A 84 -4.77 -3.51 -11.90
C LEU A 84 -4.22 -3.03 -13.24
N GLN A 85 -3.48 -3.89 -13.92
CA GLN A 85 -3.00 -3.70 -15.27
C GLN A 85 -3.35 -4.92 -16.13
N LEU A 86 -3.80 -4.64 -17.35
CA LEU A 86 -3.97 -5.63 -18.42
C LEU A 86 -2.94 -5.33 -19.51
N ARG A 87 -2.22 -6.37 -19.93
CA ARG A 87 -1.12 -6.30 -20.90
C ARG A 87 -1.41 -7.16 -22.11
N GLY A 88 -0.61 -6.96 -23.16
CA GLY A 88 -0.77 -7.70 -24.41
C GLY A 88 -2.04 -7.33 -25.18
N LEU A 89 -2.60 -6.15 -24.91
CA LEU A 89 -3.85 -5.72 -25.54
C LEU A 89 -3.61 -5.36 -27.02
N PRO A 90 -4.52 -5.70 -27.93
CA PRO A 90 -4.55 -5.12 -29.27
C PRO A 90 -4.67 -3.60 -29.21
N SER A 91 -4.03 -2.88 -30.14
CA SER A 91 -4.00 -1.41 -30.13
C SER A 91 -5.39 -0.76 -30.35
N ASP A 92 -6.33 -1.49 -30.94
CA ASP A 92 -7.68 -1.05 -31.28
C ASP A 92 -8.76 -1.48 -30.26
N CYS A 93 -8.40 -2.25 -29.22
CA CYS A 93 -9.39 -2.81 -28.29
C CYS A 93 -9.90 -1.81 -27.24
N GLY A 94 -9.37 -0.58 -27.21
CA GLY A 94 -9.68 0.42 -26.18
C GLY A 94 -11.18 0.73 -26.03
N ALA A 95 -11.92 0.79 -27.15
CA ALA A 95 -13.36 1.03 -27.12
C ALA A 95 -14.14 -0.14 -26.48
N VAL A 96 -13.79 -1.38 -26.86
CA VAL A 96 -14.42 -2.61 -26.33
C VAL A 96 -14.10 -2.77 -24.83
N LEU A 97 -12.82 -2.58 -24.46
CA LEU A 97 -12.39 -2.61 -23.07
C LEU A 97 -13.13 -1.56 -22.24
N GLY A 98 -13.17 -0.32 -22.71
CA GLY A 98 -13.87 0.79 -22.04
C GLY A 98 -15.36 0.51 -21.85
N ALA A 99 -16.04 -0.02 -22.87
CA ALA A 99 -17.47 -0.37 -22.78
C ALA A 99 -17.73 -1.45 -21.71
N ARG A 100 -16.92 -2.52 -21.66
CA ARG A 100 -17.08 -3.60 -20.68
C ARG A 100 -16.73 -3.16 -19.26
N LEU A 101 -15.70 -2.33 -19.08
CA LEU A 101 -15.37 -1.76 -17.78
C LEU A 101 -16.49 -0.83 -17.29
N ARG A 102 -17.07 -0.01 -18.18
CA ARG A 102 -18.22 0.85 -17.84
C ARG A 102 -19.43 0.02 -17.39
N ALA A 103 -19.79 -1.01 -18.14
CA ALA A 103 -20.90 -1.91 -17.79
C ALA A 103 -20.69 -2.65 -16.46
N ALA A 104 -19.43 -2.89 -16.08
CA ALA A 104 -19.08 -3.50 -14.80
C ALA A 104 -18.99 -2.50 -13.63
N GLY A 105 -19.08 -1.19 -13.89
CA GLY A 105 -18.86 -0.15 -12.88
C GLY A 105 -17.38 -0.05 -12.44
N LEU A 106 -16.45 -0.37 -13.34
CA LEU A 106 -15.00 -0.32 -13.11
C LEU A 106 -14.34 0.94 -13.68
N LEU A 107 -15.15 1.91 -14.11
CA LEU A 107 -14.71 3.26 -14.48
C LEU A 107 -15.38 4.25 -13.52
N PRO A 108 -14.62 5.01 -12.71
CA PRO A 108 -15.21 6.03 -11.84
C PRO A 108 -15.91 7.12 -12.65
N SER A 109 -15.26 7.57 -13.73
CA SER A 109 -15.86 8.29 -14.87
C SER A 109 -14.86 8.39 -16.01
N ASP A 110 -15.30 8.74 -17.20
CA ASP A 110 -14.44 8.88 -18.38
C ASP A 110 -13.35 9.94 -18.19
N ALA A 111 -13.66 11.03 -17.49
CA ALA A 111 -12.73 12.12 -17.22
C ALA A 111 -11.76 11.82 -16.07
N HIS A 112 -12.17 11.01 -15.09
CA HIS A 112 -11.41 10.77 -13.85
C HIS A 112 -10.68 9.41 -13.82
N GLU A 113 -10.82 8.58 -14.85
CA GLU A 113 -10.15 7.26 -14.90
C GLU A 113 -8.60 7.37 -14.82
N ARG A 114 -8.06 8.48 -15.34
CA ARG A 114 -6.61 8.79 -15.31
C ARG A 114 -6.17 9.49 -14.03
N VAL A 115 -7.09 10.14 -13.32
CA VAL A 115 -6.80 10.69 -12.00
C VAL A 115 -6.32 9.52 -11.15
N ARG A 116 -5.20 9.74 -10.47
CA ARG A 116 -4.48 8.65 -9.79
C ARG A 116 -5.34 8.04 -8.68
N ASN A 117 -4.91 6.86 -8.25
CA ASN A 117 -5.67 6.07 -7.30
C ASN A 117 -5.65 6.67 -5.90
N LEU A 118 -6.68 6.32 -5.13
CA LEU A 118 -6.72 6.43 -3.68
C LEU A 118 -6.47 5.05 -3.07
N VAL A 119 -5.54 4.96 -2.13
CA VAL A 119 -5.16 3.70 -1.46
C VAL A 119 -5.65 3.76 -0.03
N ALA A 120 -6.29 2.70 0.45
CA ALA A 120 -6.76 2.59 1.83
C ALA A 120 -6.14 1.39 2.54
N SER A 121 -6.05 1.41 3.87
CA SER A 121 -5.58 0.29 4.69
C SER A 121 -6.43 -0.96 4.37
N PRO A 122 -5.86 -2.03 3.77
CA PRO A 122 -6.67 -3.13 3.25
C PRO A 122 -7.38 -3.93 4.35
N LEU A 123 -6.87 -3.92 5.57
CA LEU A 123 -7.46 -4.62 6.71
C LEU A 123 -8.41 -3.75 7.56
N SER A 124 -8.69 -2.51 7.14
CA SER A 124 -9.60 -1.63 7.86
C SER A 124 -10.96 -2.27 8.09
N GLY A 125 -11.38 -2.29 9.36
CA GLY A 125 -12.60 -2.93 9.84
C GLY A 125 -12.60 -4.46 9.87
N LEU A 126 -11.49 -5.13 9.49
CA LEU A 126 -11.44 -6.60 9.39
C LEU A 126 -10.76 -7.28 10.58
N ASP A 127 -9.84 -6.60 11.26
CA ASP A 127 -9.04 -7.16 12.36
C ASP A 127 -9.21 -6.43 13.69
N GLY A 128 -10.14 -5.45 13.74
CA GLY A 128 -10.42 -4.66 14.94
C GLY A 128 -9.29 -3.73 15.38
N SER A 129 -8.22 -3.57 14.59
CA SER A 129 -7.04 -2.78 14.99
C SER A 129 -7.09 -1.30 14.56
N GLY A 130 -8.03 -0.93 13.68
CA GLY A 130 -8.17 0.44 13.16
C GLY A 130 -9.16 1.29 13.96
N TYR A 131 -8.99 2.61 13.90
CA TYR A 131 -9.85 3.60 14.58
C TYR A 131 -11.07 4.05 13.75
N ALA A 132 -11.09 3.78 12.44
CA ALA A 132 -12.20 4.14 11.55
C ALA A 132 -12.34 3.17 10.37
N ASP A 133 -13.54 3.14 9.78
CA ASP A 133 -13.77 2.53 8.47
C ASP A 133 -13.27 3.46 7.35
N VAL A 134 -12.01 3.31 6.98
CA VAL A 134 -11.43 4.12 5.89
C VAL A 134 -11.91 3.69 4.50
N GLN A 135 -12.60 2.55 4.38
CA GLN A 135 -13.27 2.16 3.13
C GLN A 135 -14.51 3.01 2.87
N ALA A 136 -15.21 3.45 3.93
CA ALA A 136 -16.27 4.46 3.81
C ALA A 136 -15.70 5.81 3.36
N TRP A 137 -14.61 6.28 3.98
CA TRP A 137 -13.95 7.52 3.56
C TRP A 137 -13.49 7.47 2.11
N ALA A 138 -12.96 6.32 1.67
CA ALA A 138 -12.53 6.12 0.29
C ALA A 138 -13.69 6.29 -0.70
N ARG A 139 -14.87 5.71 -0.42
CA ARG A 139 -16.07 5.85 -1.26
C ARG A 139 -16.54 7.30 -1.34
N ASP A 140 -16.57 8.00 -0.20
CA ASP A 140 -16.96 9.41 -0.18
C ASP A 140 -15.95 10.31 -0.89
N LEU A 141 -14.65 10.08 -0.68
CA LEU A 141 -13.60 10.82 -1.36
C LEU A 141 -13.66 10.60 -2.88
N ASP A 142 -13.82 9.36 -3.35
CA ASP A 142 -13.92 9.06 -4.78
C ASP A 142 -15.10 9.79 -5.43
N ARG A 143 -16.26 9.80 -4.76
CA ARG A 143 -17.46 10.53 -5.20
C ARG A 143 -17.21 12.03 -5.27
N LEU A 144 -16.59 12.62 -4.24
CA LEU A 144 -16.28 14.06 -4.22
C LEU A 144 -15.25 14.45 -5.29
N LEU A 145 -14.24 13.61 -5.51
CA LEU A 145 -13.25 13.83 -6.58
C LEU A 145 -13.92 13.78 -7.96
N CYS A 146 -14.81 12.81 -8.21
CA CYS A 146 -15.51 12.70 -9.50
C CYS A 146 -16.51 13.84 -9.76
N ALA A 147 -17.02 14.47 -8.70
CA ALA A 147 -17.90 15.64 -8.81
C ALA A 147 -17.14 16.93 -9.16
N ASN A 148 -15.81 16.93 -9.09
CA ASN A 148 -14.99 18.12 -9.27
C ASN A 148 -14.19 18.08 -10.58
N PRO A 149 -14.57 18.84 -11.62
CA PRO A 149 -13.90 18.79 -12.91
C PRO A 149 -12.44 19.28 -12.86
N ASP A 150 -12.09 20.17 -11.93
CA ASP A 150 -10.71 20.69 -11.81
C ASP A 150 -9.72 19.62 -11.40
N ILE A 151 -10.17 18.58 -10.67
CA ILE A 151 -9.34 17.46 -10.20
C ILE A 151 -8.80 16.63 -11.37
N THR A 152 -9.42 16.69 -12.54
CA THR A 152 -8.89 16.04 -13.76
C THR A 152 -7.53 16.56 -14.19
N ALA A 153 -7.13 17.75 -13.73
CA ALA A 153 -5.81 18.32 -13.95
C ALA A 153 -4.71 17.68 -13.09
N LEU A 154 -5.06 16.92 -12.04
CA LEU A 154 -4.08 16.19 -11.25
C LEU A 154 -3.36 15.17 -12.13
N SER A 155 -2.04 15.09 -11.96
CA SER A 155 -1.27 14.03 -12.59
C SER A 155 -1.75 12.67 -12.09
N GLY A 156 -1.70 11.70 -12.99
CA GLY A 156 -1.75 10.28 -12.69
C GLY A 156 -0.66 9.81 -11.73
N ARG A 157 0.19 10.67 -11.15
CA ARG A 157 1.14 10.34 -10.07
C ARG A 157 0.72 10.81 -8.67
N PHE A 158 -0.21 11.76 -8.56
CA PHE A 158 -0.68 12.33 -7.28
C PHE A 158 -1.42 11.27 -6.45
N LEU A 159 -0.97 10.92 -5.25
CA LEU A 159 -1.53 9.80 -4.48
C LEU A 159 -2.30 10.29 -3.25
N PHE A 160 -3.52 9.80 -3.09
CA PHE A 160 -4.26 9.87 -1.83
C PHE A 160 -4.04 8.58 -1.04
N GLY A 161 -3.79 8.70 0.27
CA GLY A 161 -3.73 7.58 1.20
C GLY A 161 -4.73 7.74 2.33
N LEU A 162 -5.43 6.67 2.66
CA LEU A 162 -6.33 6.58 3.80
C LEU A 162 -5.83 5.47 4.72
N ASP A 163 -5.40 5.86 5.90
CA ASP A 163 -4.82 4.98 6.91
C ASP A 163 -5.79 4.88 8.09
N ASP A 164 -6.12 3.67 8.54
CA ASP A 164 -7.03 3.49 9.68
C ASP A 164 -6.35 3.67 11.05
N GLY A 165 -5.11 4.15 11.08
CA GLY A 165 -4.32 4.40 12.27
C GLY A 165 -3.17 3.41 12.48
N ARG A 166 -3.13 2.33 11.70
CA ARG A 166 -2.07 1.31 11.77
C ARG A 166 -0.75 1.74 11.12
N GLY A 167 -0.77 2.80 10.31
CA GLY A 167 0.40 3.40 9.69
C GLY A 167 0.92 2.67 8.43
N ASP A 168 0.19 1.69 7.91
CA ASP A 168 0.61 0.89 6.76
C ASP A 168 0.56 1.68 5.45
N VAL A 169 -0.48 2.48 5.24
CA VAL A 169 -0.65 3.34 4.06
C VAL A 169 0.12 4.63 4.21
N ALA A 170 0.21 5.19 5.43
CA ALA A 170 1.01 6.38 5.70
C ALA A 170 2.49 6.17 5.34
N ALA A 171 3.01 4.94 5.45
CA ALA A 171 4.37 4.56 5.05
C ALA A 171 4.63 4.70 3.54
N LEU A 172 3.59 4.71 2.70
CA LEU A 172 3.72 4.88 1.24
C LEU A 172 4.02 6.31 0.81
N ASP A 173 4.03 7.24 1.76
CA ASP A 173 4.24 8.67 1.55
C ASP A 173 3.32 9.26 0.43
N PRO A 174 1.99 9.18 0.59
CA PRO A 174 1.04 9.86 -0.30
C PRO A 174 1.22 11.39 -0.33
N ASP A 175 0.67 12.06 -1.34
CA ASP A 175 0.65 13.52 -1.38
C ASP A 175 -0.37 14.09 -0.38
N VAL A 176 -1.49 13.40 -0.22
CA VAL A 176 -2.53 13.70 0.76
C VAL A 176 -2.80 12.43 1.53
N THR A 177 -2.56 12.43 2.84
CA THR A 177 -2.80 11.27 3.70
C THR A 177 -3.81 11.63 4.77
N LEU A 178 -4.86 10.82 4.90
CA LEU A 178 -5.80 10.86 6.02
C LEU A 178 -5.45 9.70 6.95
N ILE A 179 -5.15 9.97 8.22
CA ILE A 179 -4.85 8.95 9.23
C ILE A 179 -5.93 9.02 10.29
N ALA A 180 -6.68 7.94 10.50
CA ALA A 180 -7.68 7.89 11.56
C ALA A 180 -7.02 7.91 12.94
N GLU A 181 -7.64 8.64 13.86
CA GLU A 181 -7.29 8.66 15.29
C GLU A 181 -8.53 8.28 16.11
N GLU A 182 -8.30 7.92 17.36
CA GLU A 182 -9.36 7.68 18.34
C GLU A 182 -10.25 8.92 18.54
N GLY A 183 -11.49 8.71 18.99
CA GLY A 183 -12.40 9.80 19.34
C GLY A 183 -13.01 10.54 18.15
N GLY A 184 -13.10 9.90 16.98
CA GLY A 184 -13.74 10.47 15.80
C GLY A 184 -12.92 11.60 15.16
N ARG A 185 -11.59 11.50 15.22
CA ARG A 185 -10.64 12.46 14.66
C ARG A 185 -9.83 11.84 13.53
N ALA A 186 -9.21 12.69 12.73
CA ALA A 186 -8.26 12.28 11.71
C ALA A 186 -7.12 13.30 11.62
N VAL A 187 -5.94 12.84 11.22
CA VAL A 187 -4.81 13.69 10.83
C VAL A 187 -4.75 13.77 9.30
N LEU A 188 -4.84 14.98 8.76
CA LEU A 188 -4.53 15.30 7.38
C LEU A 188 -3.05 15.65 7.26
N ARG A 189 -2.26 14.79 6.61
CA ARG A 189 -0.88 15.09 6.20
C ARG A 189 -0.85 15.49 4.74
N TYR A 190 0.00 16.46 4.44
CA TYR A 190 0.10 17.06 3.12
C TYR A 190 1.57 17.14 2.68
N GLY A 191 1.94 16.29 1.72
CA GLY A 191 3.32 16.08 1.32
C GLY A 191 4.14 15.24 2.30
N ARG A 192 5.47 15.34 2.19
CA ARG A 192 6.43 14.60 3.03
C ARG A 192 6.58 15.23 4.41
N GLY A 193 6.54 14.40 5.45
CA GLY A 193 6.88 14.78 6.82
C GLY A 193 5.82 14.40 7.86
N PRO A 194 6.16 14.45 9.15
CA PRO A 194 5.26 14.04 10.24
C PRO A 194 4.20 15.09 10.57
N ALA A 195 4.37 16.34 10.13
CA ALA A 195 3.43 17.41 10.40
C ALA A 195 2.10 17.20 9.65
N GLY A 196 0.99 17.48 10.33
CA GLY A 196 -0.35 17.44 9.77
C GLY A 196 -1.32 18.34 10.52
N LEU A 197 -2.58 18.29 10.12
CA LEU A 197 -3.69 19.00 10.73
C LEU A 197 -4.68 17.98 11.28
N ARG A 198 -5.00 18.07 12.57
CA ARG A 198 -6.12 17.33 13.17
C ARG A 198 -7.43 17.96 12.78
N ILE A 199 -8.32 17.14 12.25
CA ILE A 199 -9.65 17.49 11.77
C ILE A 199 -10.68 16.48 12.28
N PRO A 200 -11.98 16.82 12.32
CA PRO A 200 -13.03 15.83 12.54
C PRO A 200 -12.99 14.73 11.47
N ALA A 201 -13.16 13.47 11.89
CA ALA A 201 -13.18 12.32 10.98
C ALA A 201 -14.24 12.44 9.88
N ALA A 202 -15.41 13.00 10.21
CA ALA A 202 -16.51 13.19 9.28
C ALA A 202 -16.15 14.14 8.11
N ASP A 203 -15.24 15.08 8.32
CA ASP A 203 -14.79 16.04 7.32
C ASP A 203 -13.58 15.55 6.51
N ALA A 204 -12.99 14.41 6.87
CA ALA A 204 -11.73 13.93 6.32
C ALA A 204 -11.75 13.81 4.78
N PRO A 205 -12.78 13.20 4.13
CA PRO A 205 -12.87 13.17 2.67
C PRO A 205 -12.93 14.58 2.03
N ARG A 206 -13.69 15.50 2.61
CA ARG A 206 -13.83 16.87 2.10
C ARG A 206 -12.53 17.66 2.24
N ALA A 207 -11.83 17.50 3.37
CA ALA A 207 -10.54 18.11 3.61
C ALA A 207 -9.47 17.63 2.62
N ALA A 208 -9.48 16.36 2.22
CA ALA A 208 -8.57 15.82 1.21
C ALA A 208 -8.80 16.42 -0.18
N VAL A 209 -10.05 16.68 -0.58
CA VAL A 209 -10.35 17.38 -1.84
C VAL A 209 -9.82 18.82 -1.81
N LEU A 210 -10.06 19.55 -0.71
CA LEU A 210 -9.56 20.91 -0.54
C LEU A 210 -8.02 20.97 -0.59
N ALA A 211 -7.34 19.97 -0.03
CA ALA A 211 -5.88 19.85 -0.13
C ALA A 211 -5.41 19.64 -1.58
N ALA A 212 -6.11 18.82 -2.36
CA ALA A 212 -5.80 18.61 -3.78
C ALA A 212 -6.06 19.85 -4.64
N GLU A 213 -7.16 20.57 -4.38
CA GLU A 213 -7.43 21.85 -5.04
C GLU A 213 -6.40 22.93 -4.64
N HIS A 214 -5.94 22.90 -3.39
CA HIS A 214 -4.88 23.78 -2.93
C HIS A 214 -3.57 23.52 -3.69
N PHE A 215 -3.19 22.26 -3.89
CA PHE A 215 -2.06 21.88 -4.74
C PHE A 215 -2.20 22.45 -6.16
N LEU A 216 -3.35 22.25 -6.81
CA LEU A 216 -3.60 22.76 -8.16
C LEU A 216 -3.58 24.29 -8.21
N GLY A 217 -4.10 24.96 -7.17
CA GLY A 217 -4.01 26.40 -7.00
C GLY A 217 -2.57 26.89 -6.93
N THR A 218 -1.72 26.20 -6.17
CA THR A 218 -0.28 26.50 -6.09
C THR A 218 0.40 26.34 -7.44
N LEU A 219 0.09 25.27 -8.21
CA LEU A 219 0.66 25.11 -9.56
C LEU A 219 0.31 26.29 -10.46
N ARG A 220 -0.95 26.74 -10.44
CA ARG A 220 -1.40 27.89 -11.25
C ARG A 220 -0.76 29.21 -10.79
N ALA A 221 -0.70 29.45 -9.49
CA ALA A 221 -0.17 30.70 -8.93
C ALA A 221 1.32 30.90 -9.23
N HIS A 222 2.07 29.80 -9.36
CA HIS A 222 3.51 29.83 -9.60
C HIS A 222 3.94 29.36 -11.00
N ASP A 223 2.98 29.15 -11.92
CA ASP A 223 3.20 28.55 -13.24
C ASP A 223 4.12 27.30 -13.17
N ALA A 224 3.90 26.47 -12.15
CA ALA A 224 4.78 25.37 -11.81
C ALA A 224 4.33 24.07 -12.46
N THR A 225 5.28 23.30 -12.99
CA THR A 225 5.04 21.93 -13.47
C THR A 225 5.52 20.92 -12.43
N ALA A 226 4.60 20.39 -11.61
CA ALA A 226 4.88 19.33 -10.65
C ALA A 226 3.76 18.29 -10.66
N TRP A 227 4.13 17.02 -10.50
CA TRP A 227 3.16 15.90 -10.48
C TRP A 227 2.79 15.44 -9.07
N ARG A 228 3.61 15.82 -8.08
CA ARG A 228 3.50 15.48 -6.67
C ARG A 228 3.80 16.72 -5.84
N VAL A 229 3.31 16.77 -4.60
CA VAL A 229 3.60 17.87 -3.68
C VAL A 229 5.11 17.98 -3.41
N LYS A 230 5.80 16.84 -3.29
CA LYS A 230 7.26 16.80 -3.05
C LYS A 230 8.09 17.31 -4.23
N ASP A 231 7.54 17.27 -5.44
CA ASP A 231 8.23 17.70 -6.66
C ASP A 231 8.25 19.23 -6.79
N LEU A 232 7.43 19.94 -5.99
CA LEU A 232 7.50 21.40 -5.88
C LEU A 232 8.81 21.83 -5.23
N ALA A 233 9.36 22.92 -5.77
CA ALA A 233 10.50 23.61 -5.16
C ALA A 233 10.15 23.97 -3.70
N PRO A 234 11.10 23.87 -2.74
CA PRO A 234 10.80 24.06 -1.32
C PRO A 234 10.05 25.35 -1.00
N GLN A 235 10.37 26.45 -1.68
CA GLN A 235 9.72 27.75 -1.52
C GLN A 235 8.26 27.82 -2.04
N HIS A 236 7.86 26.89 -2.90
CA HIS A 236 6.51 26.79 -3.45
C HIS A 236 5.73 25.63 -2.81
N ARG A 237 6.33 24.86 -1.89
CA ARG A 237 5.60 23.81 -1.18
C ARG A 237 4.53 24.47 -0.31
N PRO A 238 3.26 24.06 -0.41
CA PRO A 238 2.21 24.83 0.24
C PRO A 238 2.30 24.64 1.74
N ALA A 239 2.23 25.75 2.48
CA ALA A 239 2.34 25.74 3.93
C ALA A 239 1.09 25.09 4.55
N LEU A 240 1.28 24.28 5.59
CA LEU A 240 0.16 23.70 6.34
C LEU A 240 -0.77 24.77 6.92
N GLY A 241 -0.26 25.96 7.26
CA GLY A 241 -1.07 27.09 7.71
C GLY A 241 -2.06 27.58 6.66
N ALA A 242 -1.61 27.76 5.41
CA ALA A 242 -2.49 28.19 4.31
C ALA A 242 -3.57 27.13 3.98
N LEU A 243 -3.24 25.84 4.16
CA LEU A 243 -4.24 24.78 4.06
C LEU A 243 -5.24 24.84 5.23
N ALA A 244 -4.77 25.09 6.46
CA ALA A 244 -5.64 25.25 7.63
C ALA A 244 -6.62 26.42 7.47
N ASP A 245 -6.16 27.57 6.94
CA ASP A 245 -7.01 28.72 6.65
C ASP A 245 -8.12 28.36 5.64
N ARG A 246 -7.76 27.67 4.55
CA ARG A 246 -8.72 27.20 3.55
C ARG A 246 -9.72 26.18 4.09
N LEU A 247 -9.29 25.32 5.02
CA LEU A 247 -10.19 24.40 5.71
C LEU A 247 -11.17 25.17 6.62
N ALA A 248 -10.68 26.18 7.34
CA ALA A 248 -11.52 27.02 8.20
C ALA A 248 -12.56 27.81 7.40
N GLU A 249 -12.19 28.38 6.24
CA GLU A 249 -13.12 29.01 5.30
C GLU A 249 -14.22 28.05 4.81
N ALA A 250 -13.89 26.76 4.67
CA ALA A 250 -14.84 25.72 4.30
C ALA A 250 -15.68 25.20 5.48
N GLY A 251 -15.48 25.73 6.69
CA GLY A 251 -16.16 25.33 7.92
C GLY A 251 -15.57 24.11 8.62
N ILE A 252 -14.35 23.69 8.26
CA ILE A 252 -13.66 22.53 8.84
C ILE A 252 -12.65 23.03 9.86
N ARG A 253 -12.86 22.71 11.13
CA ARG A 253 -11.87 23.01 12.18
C ARG A 253 -10.61 22.17 11.94
N ALA A 254 -9.46 22.85 11.91
CA ALA A 254 -8.16 22.22 11.73
C ALA A 254 -7.17 22.73 12.79
N GLU A 255 -6.54 21.81 13.53
CA GLU A 255 -5.56 22.13 14.57
C GLU A 255 -4.20 21.51 14.22
N PRO A 256 -3.08 22.25 14.25
CA PRO A 256 -1.77 21.67 13.96
C PRO A 256 -1.41 20.52 14.92
N THR A 257 -0.92 19.40 14.39
CA THR A 257 -0.35 18.34 15.22
C THR A 257 0.97 18.80 15.81
N ALA A 258 1.15 18.68 17.14
CA ALA A 258 2.46 18.90 17.75
C ALA A 258 3.47 17.90 17.19
N THR A 259 4.47 18.38 16.45
CA THR A 259 5.65 17.60 16.11
C THR A 259 6.59 17.64 17.30
N THR A 260 6.80 16.52 17.99
CA THR A 260 7.93 16.42 18.92
C THR A 260 9.20 16.60 18.09
N PRO A 261 10.07 17.59 18.39
CA PRO A 261 11.39 17.63 17.76
C PRO A 261 12.08 16.31 18.07
N THR A 262 12.59 15.62 17.06
CA THR A 262 13.46 14.47 17.26
C THR A 262 14.75 14.97 17.90
N GLY A 263 14.74 15.10 19.24
CA GLY A 263 15.92 15.41 20.01
C GLY A 263 16.91 14.27 19.84
N GLY A 264 18.14 14.61 19.42
CA GLY A 264 19.29 13.72 19.60
C GLY A 264 19.43 13.31 21.08
N PRO A 265 20.26 12.31 21.39
CA PRO A 265 20.29 11.73 22.73
C PRO A 265 20.69 12.79 23.76
N THR A 266 19.70 13.30 24.49
CA THR A 266 19.93 14.09 25.69
C THR A 266 20.35 13.11 26.76
N VAL A 267 21.63 13.13 27.11
CA VAL A 267 22.17 12.48 28.31
C VAL A 267 21.47 13.13 29.51
N CYS A 268 20.44 12.48 30.04
CA CYS A 268 19.83 12.87 31.29
C CYS A 268 20.84 12.58 32.41
N GLY A 269 21.31 13.66 33.05
CA GLY A 269 22.13 13.60 34.25
C GLY A 269 21.42 12.85 35.37
N ALA A 270 22.21 12.07 36.09
CA ALA A 270 21.79 11.26 37.22
C ALA A 270 21.27 12.12 38.39
N PRO A 271 20.20 11.69 39.09
CA PRO A 271 19.97 12.09 40.47
C PRO A 271 20.81 11.21 41.42
N THR A 272 21.50 11.90 42.31
CA THR A 272 22.23 11.37 43.48
C THR A 272 21.31 10.60 44.43
N GLY A 273 21.84 9.52 45.02
CA GLY A 273 21.06 8.43 45.61
C GLY A 273 20.78 8.49 47.12
N ALA A 274 20.29 7.37 47.62
CA ALA A 274 20.29 6.98 49.03
C ALA A 274 19.99 5.47 49.18
N GLY A 275 20.96 4.72 49.74
CA GLY A 275 20.77 3.74 50.82
C GLY A 275 20.08 2.39 50.55
N PRO A 276 20.76 1.24 50.81
CA PRO A 276 20.22 -0.10 50.59
C PRO A 276 19.72 -0.78 51.89
N ASP A 277 18.67 -1.58 51.77
CA ASP A 277 18.31 -2.71 52.64
C ASP A 277 17.54 -3.67 51.72
N GLY A 278 17.70 -4.99 51.62
CA GLY A 278 18.28 -6.02 52.47
C GLY A 278 17.51 -7.29 52.06
N GLY A 279 18.21 -8.35 51.64
CA GLY A 279 17.64 -9.47 50.88
C GLY A 279 16.66 -10.39 51.63
N GLY A 280 15.99 -11.25 50.87
CA GLY A 280 15.16 -12.33 51.40
C GLY A 280 14.55 -13.21 50.30
N SER A 281 15.26 -14.28 49.95
CA SER A 281 14.81 -15.39 49.10
C SER A 281 13.81 -16.29 49.87
N ALA A 282 12.76 -16.79 49.21
CA ALA A 282 12.36 -18.20 49.26
C ALA A 282 11.09 -18.49 48.44
N ASP A 283 11.29 -19.35 47.45
CA ASP A 283 10.47 -20.46 46.96
C ASP A 283 9.33 -20.98 47.88
N THR A 284 8.16 -21.30 47.31
CA THR A 284 7.41 -22.58 47.46
C THR A 284 5.94 -22.52 46.96
N GLY A 285 5.62 -23.34 45.95
CA GLY A 285 4.55 -24.36 46.01
C GLY A 285 3.04 -24.00 45.85
N PRO A 286 2.23 -24.81 45.12
CA PRO A 286 0.84 -24.55 44.68
C PRO A 286 -0.25 -25.18 45.59
N PRO A 287 -1.57 -25.04 45.29
CA PRO A 287 -2.35 -26.07 44.53
C PRO A 287 -3.45 -25.46 43.61
N ALA A 288 -3.84 -26.02 42.45
CA ALA A 288 -4.64 -27.22 42.10
C ALA A 288 -6.19 -27.11 42.21
N ALA A 289 -6.85 -27.55 41.11
CA ALA A 289 -8.21 -28.11 40.93
C ALA A 289 -9.41 -27.18 40.54
N GLY A 290 -10.06 -27.54 39.41
CA GLY A 290 -11.43 -27.15 39.01
C GLY A 290 -12.53 -27.91 39.80
N PRO A 291 -13.79 -28.10 39.33
CA PRO A 291 -14.20 -28.32 37.93
C PRO A 291 -15.65 -27.84 37.52
N THR A 292 -16.09 -28.27 36.31
CA THR A 292 -17.49 -28.50 35.80
C THR A 292 -18.47 -27.33 35.55
N HIS A 293 -19.57 -27.45 34.78
CA HIS A 293 -19.87 -27.90 33.41
C HIS A 293 -21.38 -27.59 33.16
N GLY A 294 -21.74 -26.83 32.10
CA GLY A 294 -23.04 -26.81 31.39
C GLY A 294 -24.30 -26.24 32.10
N PRO A 295 -25.44 -26.06 31.38
CA PRO A 295 -25.65 -25.96 29.94
C PRO A 295 -26.46 -24.71 29.49
N THR A 296 -26.47 -24.49 28.18
CA THR A 296 -27.36 -23.62 27.40
C THR A 296 -28.85 -23.94 27.55
N PRO A 297 -29.75 -23.00 27.18
CA PRO A 297 -30.70 -23.36 26.13
C PRO A 297 -30.78 -22.34 24.98
N SER A 298 -31.03 -22.94 23.82
CA SER A 298 -31.52 -22.39 22.56
C SER A 298 -32.95 -21.83 22.73
N LEU A 299 -33.30 -20.79 21.97
CA LEU A 299 -34.60 -20.71 21.29
C LEU A 299 -34.53 -19.74 20.09
N ALA A 300 -35.30 -20.10 19.08
CA ALA A 300 -35.27 -19.60 17.72
C ALA A 300 -36.33 -18.51 17.45
N ALA A 301 -35.97 -17.65 16.49
CA ALA A 301 -36.77 -17.20 15.34
C ALA A 301 -38.08 -16.39 15.49
N ALA A 302 -38.14 -15.41 14.56
CA ALA A 302 -39.29 -14.75 13.93
C ALA A 302 -39.88 -13.51 14.63
N ALA A 303 -39.48 -12.34 14.12
CA ALA A 303 -40.22 -11.09 14.20
C ALA A 303 -40.52 -10.59 12.77
N GLU A 304 -41.80 -10.31 12.49
CA GLU A 304 -42.29 -9.55 11.33
C GLU A 304 -42.58 -8.10 11.77
N PRO A 305 -42.48 -7.08 10.88
CA PRO A 305 -42.46 -5.67 11.27
C PRO A 305 -43.83 -4.97 11.16
N GLY A 306 -44.09 -4.00 12.05
CA GLY A 306 -45.28 -3.15 12.00
C GLY A 306 -45.12 -1.79 12.67
N ALA A 307 -45.01 -0.76 11.83
CA ALA A 307 -45.51 0.62 11.96
C ALA A 307 -45.12 1.54 13.15
N VAL A 308 -44.37 2.58 12.76
CA VAL A 308 -44.39 4.01 13.16
C VAL A 308 -45.49 4.52 14.11
N ALA A 309 -45.08 5.22 15.19
CA ALA A 309 -45.73 6.42 15.72
C ALA A 309 -44.84 7.17 16.75
N GLU A 310 -44.59 8.45 16.48
CA GLU A 310 -44.16 9.56 17.38
C GLU A 310 -44.97 10.78 16.89
N PRO A 311 -45.18 11.89 17.65
CA PRO A 311 -44.50 12.29 18.90
C PRO A 311 -45.44 12.80 20.00
N ALA A 312 -44.93 13.03 21.21
CA ALA A 312 -45.59 13.89 22.20
C ALA A 312 -44.63 14.80 22.98
N SER A 313 -45.04 16.07 22.97
CA SER A 313 -44.52 17.34 23.47
C SER A 313 -43.79 17.44 24.83
N VAL A 314 -42.89 18.43 24.81
CA VAL A 314 -42.17 19.19 25.84
C VAL A 314 -42.98 19.59 27.09
N ALA A 315 -42.36 19.45 28.28
CA ALA A 315 -42.58 20.28 29.46
C ALA A 315 -41.32 20.32 30.35
N GLU A 316 -40.88 21.53 30.74
CA GLU A 316 -39.86 21.90 31.74
C GLU A 316 -40.43 23.12 32.51
N PRO A 317 -39.93 23.56 33.69
CA PRO A 317 -38.81 23.05 34.49
C PRO A 317 -39.08 22.89 36.01
N GLY A 318 -38.22 22.16 36.71
CA GLY A 318 -38.19 22.08 38.18
C GLY A 318 -36.76 22.16 38.73
N ALA A 319 -36.50 23.16 39.56
CA ALA A 319 -35.19 23.51 40.13
C ALA A 319 -34.61 22.44 41.08
N VAL A 320 -33.28 22.23 41.00
CA VAL A 320 -32.53 21.49 42.02
C VAL A 320 -31.10 22.05 42.20
N ALA A 321 -30.61 21.89 43.42
CA ALA A 321 -29.52 22.60 44.08
C ALA A 321 -28.11 22.39 43.50
N GLY A 322 -27.24 23.37 43.75
CA GLY A 322 -25.86 23.44 43.24
C GLY A 322 -24.89 22.40 43.85
N PRO A 323 -23.81 22.05 43.13
CA PRO A 323 -22.86 21.05 43.61
C PRO A 323 -21.70 21.69 44.41
N GLY A 324 -21.33 21.00 45.49
CA GLY A 324 -20.10 21.21 46.26
C GLY A 324 -18.84 20.71 45.54
N PRO A 325 -17.65 20.85 46.16
CA PRO A 325 -16.36 20.69 45.50
C PRO A 325 -16.08 19.24 45.13
N VAL A 326 -15.65 19.01 43.88
CA VAL A 326 -15.22 17.71 43.38
C VAL A 326 -13.75 17.45 43.73
N ALA A 327 -13.52 16.25 44.27
CA ALA A 327 -12.22 15.69 44.61
C ALA A 327 -11.39 15.36 43.36
N GLU A 328 -10.06 15.43 43.54
CA GLU A 328 -9.04 15.16 42.52
C GLU A 328 -9.19 13.80 41.84
N LEU A 329 -9.35 13.82 40.51
CA LEU A 329 -9.18 12.67 39.64
C LEU A 329 -7.73 12.65 39.13
N GLY A 330 -7.04 11.56 39.46
CA GLY A 330 -5.63 11.34 39.15
C GLY A 330 -5.32 11.22 37.65
N ALA A 331 -4.14 11.74 37.32
CA ALA A 331 -3.27 11.40 36.19
C ALA A 331 -3.92 11.22 34.81
N MET A 332 -4.02 12.34 34.10
CA MET A 332 -4.25 12.40 32.65
C MET A 332 -3.14 11.64 31.90
N ALA A 333 -3.53 10.67 31.08
CA ALA A 333 -2.68 10.08 30.05
C ALA A 333 -2.21 11.20 29.08
N GLY A 334 -0.91 11.24 28.81
CA GLY A 334 -0.26 12.28 27.99
C GLY A 334 -0.71 12.28 26.52
N PRO A 335 -0.37 13.33 25.76
CA PRO A 335 -0.81 13.49 24.37
C PRO A 335 -0.28 12.35 23.48
N ALA A 336 -1.20 11.74 22.73
CA ALA A 336 -0.90 10.70 21.75
C ALA A 336 0.11 11.21 20.70
N SER A 337 1.30 10.61 20.72
CA SER A 337 2.32 10.75 19.70
C SER A 337 1.81 10.16 18.38
N ALA A 338 2.16 10.78 17.25
CA ALA A 338 1.94 10.19 15.94
C ALA A 338 2.55 8.77 15.92
N THR A 339 1.72 7.75 15.73
CA THR A 339 2.12 6.34 15.71
C THR A 339 3.19 6.13 14.63
N GLU A 340 4.31 5.48 14.98
CA GLU A 340 5.28 5.06 13.99
C GLU A 340 4.63 4.10 12.97
N PRO A 341 4.97 4.19 11.67
CA PRO A 341 4.34 3.37 10.65
C PRO A 341 4.52 1.87 10.91
N GLY A 342 3.40 1.15 11.11
CA GLY A 342 3.40 -0.29 11.28
C GLY A 342 3.65 -1.04 9.96
N PRO A 343 4.29 -2.24 9.99
CA PRO A 343 4.48 -3.04 8.80
C PRO A 343 3.14 -3.56 8.26
N ALA A 344 3.01 -3.63 6.93
CA ALA A 344 1.87 -4.27 6.29
C ALA A 344 1.70 -5.73 6.76
N ALA A 345 0.47 -6.17 6.95
CA ALA A 345 0.18 -7.55 7.35
C ALA A 345 0.74 -8.56 6.34
N GLY A 346 1.39 -9.60 6.86
CA GLY A 346 1.88 -10.71 6.05
C GLY A 346 0.74 -11.54 5.45
N PRO A 347 1.03 -12.41 4.48
CA PRO A 347 0.03 -13.33 3.95
C PRO A 347 -0.35 -14.40 4.99
N GLY A 348 -1.60 -14.82 5.00
CA GLY A 348 -2.17 -15.78 5.94
C GLY A 348 -3.63 -15.48 6.27
N ALA A 349 -4.20 -16.22 7.23
CA ALA A 349 -5.47 -15.84 7.84
C ALA A 349 -5.23 -14.68 8.82
N VAL A 350 -6.18 -13.76 8.85
CA VAL A 350 -6.23 -12.62 9.77
C VAL A 350 -7.51 -12.75 10.55
N ASP A 351 -7.40 -12.92 11.86
CA ASP A 351 -8.56 -13.01 12.74
C ASP A 351 -9.22 -11.65 12.90
N GLY A 352 -10.54 -11.66 12.96
CA GLY A 352 -11.38 -10.48 13.04
C GLY A 352 -12.44 -10.55 14.13
N PRO A 353 -13.10 -9.42 14.41
CA PRO A 353 -14.19 -9.37 15.37
C PRO A 353 -15.35 -10.26 14.93
N GLY A 354 -16.16 -10.71 15.90
CA GLY A 354 -17.33 -11.54 15.65
C GLY A 354 -17.01 -12.94 15.12
N GLY A 355 -15.79 -13.44 15.36
CA GLY A 355 -15.37 -14.77 14.93
C GLY A 355 -15.30 -14.94 13.41
N ARG A 356 -15.13 -13.85 12.67
CA ARG A 356 -14.81 -13.88 11.23
C ARG A 356 -13.31 -13.75 11.05
N CYS A 357 -12.83 -14.14 9.88
CA CYS A 357 -11.45 -13.95 9.48
C CYS A 357 -11.38 -13.40 8.06
N ALA A 358 -10.26 -12.79 7.71
CA ALA A 358 -9.92 -12.42 6.34
C ALA A 358 -8.74 -13.28 5.87
N LEU A 359 -8.65 -13.54 4.57
CA LEU A 359 -7.44 -14.11 3.98
C LEU A 359 -6.63 -12.99 3.35
N SER A 360 -5.38 -12.83 3.74
CA SER A 360 -4.39 -11.99 3.05
C SER A 360 -3.48 -12.90 2.24
N VAL A 361 -3.43 -12.72 0.92
CA VAL A 361 -2.55 -13.51 0.04
C VAL A 361 -1.80 -12.59 -0.92
N MET A 362 -0.61 -12.99 -1.35
CA MET A 362 0.16 -12.21 -2.34
C MET A 362 0.23 -12.91 -3.69
N ALA A 363 0.25 -12.10 -4.75
CA ALA A 363 0.52 -12.57 -6.09
C ALA A 363 2.04 -12.72 -6.28
N PRO A 364 2.55 -13.88 -6.73
CA PRO A 364 3.95 -14.02 -7.10
C PRO A 364 4.37 -12.91 -8.09
N LEU A 365 5.36 -12.10 -7.70
CA LEU A 365 5.84 -10.93 -8.44
C LEU A 365 4.77 -9.86 -8.76
N GLY A 366 3.57 -9.98 -8.20
CA GLY A 366 2.41 -9.15 -8.52
C GLY A 366 1.67 -9.53 -9.80
N ARG A 367 1.87 -10.72 -10.36
CA ARG A 367 1.17 -11.18 -11.57
C ARG A 367 0.33 -12.40 -11.26
N LEU A 368 -0.94 -12.37 -11.64
CA LEU A 368 -1.88 -13.47 -11.47
C LEU A 368 -2.36 -13.99 -12.81
N THR A 369 -2.45 -15.31 -12.94
CA THR A 369 -3.16 -15.91 -14.07
C THR A 369 -4.66 -15.70 -13.92
N VAL A 370 -5.40 -15.77 -15.03
CA VAL A 370 -6.88 -15.78 -15.00
C VAL A 370 -7.42 -16.89 -14.08
N ALA A 371 -6.77 -18.06 -14.04
CA ALA A 371 -7.20 -19.17 -13.18
C ALA A 371 -7.06 -18.83 -11.69
N GLN A 372 -5.92 -18.27 -11.27
CA GLN A 372 -5.70 -17.81 -9.89
C GLN A 372 -6.68 -16.70 -9.51
N TRP A 373 -6.90 -15.74 -10.41
CA TRP A 373 -7.82 -14.63 -10.18
C TRP A 373 -9.27 -15.10 -10.02
N ARG A 374 -9.73 -16.03 -10.86
CA ARG A 374 -11.05 -16.66 -10.71
C ARG A 374 -11.17 -17.47 -9.42
N LEU A 375 -10.09 -18.12 -8.96
CA LEU A 375 -10.11 -18.82 -7.68
C LEU A 375 -10.30 -17.85 -6.51
N LEU A 376 -9.64 -16.69 -6.55
CA LEU A 376 -9.86 -15.61 -5.57
C LEU A 376 -11.31 -15.10 -5.60
N ALA A 377 -11.85 -14.83 -6.80
CA ALA A 377 -13.22 -14.35 -6.98
C ALA A 377 -14.26 -15.35 -6.44
N ARG A 378 -14.10 -16.65 -6.74
CA ARG A 378 -14.94 -17.71 -6.17
C ARG A 378 -14.79 -17.82 -4.66
N THR A 379 -13.57 -17.74 -4.13
CA THR A 379 -13.33 -17.77 -2.68
C THR A 379 -14.08 -16.62 -1.99
N ALA A 380 -14.02 -15.42 -2.56
CA ALA A 380 -14.77 -14.27 -2.05
C ALA A 380 -16.29 -14.50 -2.11
N ALA A 381 -16.81 -15.01 -3.22
CA ALA A 381 -18.25 -15.23 -3.42
C ALA A 381 -18.84 -16.37 -2.56
N GLU A 382 -18.11 -17.48 -2.42
CA GLU A 382 -18.62 -18.71 -1.79
C GLU A 382 -18.34 -18.77 -0.29
N ALA A 383 -17.20 -18.22 0.15
CA ALA A 383 -16.75 -18.35 1.54
C ALA A 383 -16.56 -17.00 2.25
N GLY A 384 -16.47 -15.90 1.50
CA GLY A 384 -16.29 -14.54 2.03
C GLY A 384 -17.56 -13.69 1.96
N THR A 385 -17.38 -12.37 1.88
CA THR A 385 -18.46 -11.38 1.72
C THR A 385 -18.78 -11.04 0.27
N GLY A 386 -18.15 -11.69 -0.71
CA GLY A 386 -18.18 -11.29 -2.11
C GLY A 386 -17.26 -10.10 -2.45
N GLU A 387 -16.46 -9.64 -1.49
CA GLU A 387 -15.51 -8.52 -1.64
C GLU A 387 -14.07 -9.03 -1.82
N LEU A 388 -13.28 -8.29 -2.60
CA LEU A 388 -11.82 -8.42 -2.69
C LEU A 388 -11.20 -7.05 -2.51
N ARG A 389 -10.07 -6.97 -1.80
CA ARG A 389 -9.27 -5.73 -1.64
C ARG A 389 -7.88 -5.92 -2.21
N VAL A 390 -7.59 -5.27 -3.33
CA VAL A 390 -6.24 -5.25 -3.92
C VAL A 390 -5.34 -4.32 -3.11
N THR A 391 -4.25 -4.87 -2.58
CA THR A 391 -3.36 -4.13 -1.68
C THR A 391 -2.30 -3.34 -2.47
N PRO A 392 -1.75 -2.24 -1.91
CA PRO A 392 -0.61 -1.54 -2.50
C PRO A 392 0.69 -2.36 -2.46
N TRP A 393 0.69 -3.54 -1.84
CA TRP A 393 1.86 -4.44 -1.79
C TRP A 393 1.70 -5.65 -2.70
N ARG A 394 0.83 -5.57 -3.71
CA ARG A 394 0.61 -6.62 -4.72
C ARG A 394 0.06 -7.92 -4.11
N GLY A 395 -0.86 -7.75 -3.17
CA GLY A 395 -1.67 -8.83 -2.63
C GLY A 395 -3.16 -8.55 -2.75
N ILE A 396 -3.95 -9.50 -2.26
CA ILE A 396 -5.40 -9.45 -2.21
C ILE A 396 -5.84 -9.86 -0.80
N VAL A 397 -6.75 -9.09 -0.23
CA VAL A 397 -7.50 -9.50 0.97
C VAL A 397 -8.88 -9.99 0.56
N VAL A 398 -9.28 -11.16 1.06
CA VAL A 398 -10.64 -11.71 0.93
C VAL A 398 -11.31 -11.67 2.31
N PRO A 399 -12.26 -10.76 2.55
CA PRO A 399 -12.88 -10.59 3.86
C PRO A 399 -13.94 -11.63 4.20
N GLY A 400 -14.16 -11.81 5.51
CA GLY A 400 -15.35 -12.40 6.08
C GLY A 400 -15.48 -13.90 5.85
N LEU A 401 -14.41 -14.66 5.92
CA LEU A 401 -14.49 -16.12 6.03
C LEU A 401 -14.86 -16.54 7.45
N THR A 402 -15.38 -17.75 7.59
CA THR A 402 -15.47 -18.43 8.88
C THR A 402 -14.13 -19.10 9.22
N PRO A 403 -13.74 -19.18 10.51
CA PRO A 403 -12.47 -19.81 10.92
C PRO A 403 -12.34 -21.27 10.45
N GLY A 404 -13.45 -22.01 10.35
CA GLY A 404 -13.46 -23.38 9.84
C GLY A 404 -13.19 -23.48 8.33
N ALA A 405 -13.59 -22.48 7.54
CA ALA A 405 -13.40 -22.50 6.08
C ALA A 405 -12.01 -21.97 5.66
N ALA A 406 -11.41 -21.07 6.45
CA ALA A 406 -10.17 -20.39 6.11
C ALA A 406 -8.98 -21.33 5.81
N PRO A 407 -8.69 -22.38 6.61
CA PRO A 407 -7.56 -23.27 6.34
C PRO A 407 -7.67 -23.98 4.98
N ALA A 408 -8.85 -24.51 4.65
CA ALA A 408 -9.08 -25.21 3.39
C ALA A 408 -8.96 -24.27 2.18
N ARG A 409 -9.48 -23.04 2.30
CA ARG A 409 -9.36 -22.03 1.24
C ARG A 409 -7.92 -21.53 1.07
N LEU A 410 -7.18 -21.34 2.16
CA LEU A 410 -5.75 -21.01 2.10
C LEU A 410 -4.93 -22.11 1.45
N ALA A 411 -5.20 -23.38 1.76
CA ALA A 411 -4.53 -24.52 1.13
C ALA A 411 -4.78 -24.52 -0.39
N ALA A 412 -6.04 -24.37 -0.83
CA ALA A 412 -6.36 -24.31 -2.26
C ALA A 412 -5.69 -23.13 -2.99
N LEU A 413 -5.58 -21.96 -2.33
CA LEU A 413 -4.86 -20.81 -2.88
C LEU A 413 -3.35 -21.07 -2.96
N ALA A 414 -2.78 -21.75 -1.97
CA ALA A 414 -1.37 -22.15 -1.98
C ALA A 414 -1.08 -23.15 -3.11
N ASP A 415 -1.94 -24.15 -3.30
CA ASP A 415 -1.83 -25.14 -4.39
C ASP A 415 -1.93 -24.49 -5.77
N ALA A 416 -2.70 -23.41 -5.90
CA ALA A 416 -2.77 -22.59 -7.10
C ALA A 416 -1.54 -21.66 -7.28
N GLY A 417 -0.57 -21.70 -6.37
CA GLY A 417 0.68 -20.94 -6.43
C GLY A 417 0.60 -19.51 -5.85
N LEU A 418 -0.47 -19.15 -5.12
CA LEU A 418 -0.49 -17.89 -4.40
C LEU A 418 0.39 -17.96 -3.14
N VAL A 419 0.90 -16.80 -2.74
CA VAL A 419 1.71 -16.68 -1.53
C VAL A 419 0.80 -16.54 -0.32
N THR A 420 0.70 -17.59 0.50
CA THR A 420 -0.22 -17.67 1.64
C THR A 420 0.48 -17.68 3.01
N SER A 421 1.81 -17.64 3.02
CA SER A 421 2.62 -17.67 4.25
C SER A 421 3.82 -16.73 4.16
N PRO A 422 4.18 -16.00 5.24
CA PRO A 422 5.36 -15.15 5.26
C PRO A 422 6.68 -15.93 5.11
N ALA A 423 6.62 -17.25 5.31
CA ALA A 423 7.73 -18.17 5.08
C ALA A 423 7.93 -18.50 3.60
N SER A 424 7.05 -18.08 2.68
CA SER A 424 7.28 -18.34 1.26
C SER A 424 8.50 -17.58 0.73
N PRO A 425 9.36 -18.20 -0.12
CA PRO A 425 10.44 -17.48 -0.81
C PRO A 425 9.94 -16.31 -1.67
N TRP A 426 8.70 -16.40 -2.13
CA TRP A 426 8.03 -15.37 -2.93
C TRP A 426 7.55 -14.17 -2.10
N HIS A 427 7.46 -14.31 -0.77
CA HIS A 427 7.10 -13.21 0.11
C HIS A 427 8.13 -12.07 -0.03
N ARG A 428 7.65 -10.85 -0.27
CA ARG A 428 8.48 -9.64 -0.54
C ARG A 428 9.41 -9.76 -1.76
N ALA A 429 9.14 -10.68 -2.68
CA ALA A 429 9.80 -10.70 -3.98
C ALA A 429 9.06 -9.78 -4.97
N GLY A 430 9.82 -9.13 -5.86
CA GLY A 430 9.24 -8.36 -6.96
C GLY A 430 10.11 -8.37 -8.19
N ALA A 431 9.52 -7.95 -9.29
CA ALA A 431 10.22 -7.81 -10.56
C ALA A 431 9.59 -6.66 -11.34
N CYS A 432 10.38 -6.03 -12.21
CA CYS A 432 9.82 -5.16 -13.23
C CYS A 432 9.09 -6.00 -14.31
N ALA A 433 8.51 -5.34 -15.32
CA ALA A 433 7.79 -6.04 -16.39
C ALA A 433 8.67 -7.05 -17.16
N GLY A 434 9.98 -6.78 -17.28
CA GLY A 434 10.89 -7.66 -18.01
C GLY A 434 10.62 -7.70 -19.51
N ARG A 435 11.34 -8.58 -20.23
CA ARG A 435 10.85 -9.08 -21.52
C ARG A 435 9.71 -10.08 -21.27
N PRO A 436 8.77 -10.25 -22.20
CA PRO A 436 8.59 -9.46 -23.43
C PRO A 436 7.97 -8.07 -23.19
N GLY A 437 7.49 -7.75 -21.98
CA GLY A 437 6.67 -6.55 -21.74
C GLY A 437 7.37 -5.19 -21.76
N CYS A 438 8.70 -5.16 -21.83
CA CYS A 438 9.50 -3.96 -21.88
C CYS A 438 10.71 -4.16 -22.80
N ALA A 439 10.75 -3.41 -23.92
CA ALA A 439 11.85 -3.45 -24.89
C ALA A 439 13.21 -3.01 -24.33
N LYS A 440 13.23 -2.33 -23.17
CA LYS A 440 14.46 -1.90 -22.49
C LYS A 440 15.05 -2.98 -21.59
N SER A 441 14.31 -4.05 -21.32
CA SER A 441 14.78 -5.14 -20.47
C SER A 441 15.74 -6.03 -21.24
N LEU A 442 16.84 -6.44 -20.61
CA LEU A 442 17.82 -7.34 -21.21
C LEU A 442 17.31 -8.79 -21.22
N THR A 443 16.62 -9.21 -20.16
CA THR A 443 16.13 -10.59 -19.99
C THR A 443 14.63 -10.64 -19.66
N ASP A 444 14.06 -11.85 -19.65
CA ASP A 444 12.76 -12.12 -19.03
C ASP A 444 12.94 -12.30 -17.52
N VAL A 445 13.05 -11.17 -16.82
CA VAL A 445 13.31 -11.19 -15.38
C VAL A 445 12.24 -11.88 -14.54
N ARG A 446 11.01 -12.02 -15.07
CA ARG A 446 9.92 -12.68 -14.34
C ARG A 446 10.10 -14.20 -14.42
N ALA A 447 10.47 -14.72 -15.58
CA ALA A 447 10.85 -16.12 -15.74
C ALA A 447 12.11 -16.45 -14.93
N ASP A 448 13.13 -15.59 -14.99
CA ASP A 448 14.39 -15.78 -14.25
C ASP A 448 14.15 -15.77 -12.72
N ALA A 449 13.35 -14.82 -12.23
CA ALA A 449 12.95 -14.78 -10.82
C ALA A 449 12.16 -16.01 -10.40
N ALA A 450 11.29 -16.53 -11.28
CA ALA A 450 10.52 -17.73 -10.99
C ALA A 450 11.41 -18.96 -10.89
N ALA A 451 12.36 -19.12 -11.81
CA ALA A 451 13.33 -20.20 -11.77
C ALA A 451 14.17 -20.16 -10.49
N ALA A 452 14.62 -18.97 -10.06
CA ALA A 452 15.44 -18.82 -8.86
C ALA A 452 14.67 -18.99 -7.54
N LEU A 453 13.38 -18.67 -7.50
CA LEU A 453 12.57 -18.73 -6.26
C LEU A 453 11.81 -20.05 -6.09
N THR A 454 11.59 -20.80 -7.17
CA THR A 454 10.93 -22.11 -7.10
C THR A 454 11.83 -23.11 -6.39
N GLY A 455 11.36 -23.67 -5.27
CA GLY A 455 12.14 -24.59 -4.44
C GLY A 455 13.21 -23.94 -3.57
N ALA A 456 13.36 -22.61 -3.62
CA ALA A 456 14.29 -21.88 -2.76
C ALA A 456 13.91 -22.00 -1.28
N ARG A 457 14.90 -21.89 -0.40
CA ARG A 457 14.62 -21.85 1.05
C ARG A 457 13.92 -20.54 1.42
N PRO A 458 12.92 -20.59 2.32
CA PRO A 458 12.39 -19.41 2.99
C PRO A 458 13.51 -18.52 3.53
N GLY A 459 13.46 -17.21 3.24
CA GLY A 459 14.35 -16.25 3.91
C GLY A 459 13.95 -15.98 5.37
N GLY A 460 12.78 -16.44 5.80
CA GLY A 460 12.19 -16.13 7.09
C GLY A 460 11.59 -14.72 7.16
N PRO A 461 10.94 -14.36 8.30
CA PRO A 461 10.21 -13.09 8.44
C PRO A 461 11.09 -11.84 8.38
N ARG A 462 12.39 -11.98 8.68
CA ARG A 462 13.36 -10.87 8.64
C ARG A 462 14.11 -10.74 7.31
N ALA A 463 13.83 -11.60 6.33
CA ALA A 463 14.48 -11.53 5.03
C ALA A 463 14.28 -10.17 4.37
N LEU A 464 15.35 -9.64 3.78
CA LEU A 464 15.22 -8.45 2.94
C LEU A 464 14.27 -8.73 1.75
N PRO A 465 13.51 -7.70 1.31
CA PRO A 465 12.86 -7.74 0.00
C PRO A 465 13.90 -8.03 -1.09
N VAL A 466 13.49 -8.75 -2.13
CA VAL A 466 14.30 -8.94 -3.34
C VAL A 466 13.55 -8.35 -4.52
N TYR A 467 14.27 -7.67 -5.41
CA TYR A 467 13.67 -7.08 -6.59
C TYR A 467 14.52 -7.31 -7.84
N TRP A 468 13.87 -7.87 -8.87
CA TRP A 468 14.48 -8.26 -10.13
C TRP A 468 14.29 -7.18 -11.19
N SER A 469 15.40 -6.62 -11.64
CA SER A 469 15.47 -5.46 -12.52
C SER A 469 16.05 -5.85 -13.87
N GLY A 470 15.29 -5.66 -14.95
CA GLY A 470 15.74 -6.02 -16.29
C GLY A 470 16.66 -4.99 -16.95
N CYS A 471 16.78 -3.80 -16.33
CA CYS A 471 17.71 -2.75 -16.74
C CYS A 471 17.94 -1.80 -15.57
N GLU A 472 18.89 -0.87 -15.74
CA GLU A 472 19.31 0.07 -14.70
C GLU A 472 18.21 1.02 -14.18
N ARG A 473 17.10 1.16 -14.92
CA ARG A 473 15.95 1.96 -14.47
C ARG A 473 15.24 1.39 -13.25
N ARG A 474 15.39 0.08 -12.97
CA ARG A 474 14.83 -0.61 -11.78
C ARG A 474 13.35 -0.31 -11.52
N CYS A 475 12.56 -0.19 -12.59
CA CYS A 475 11.20 0.33 -12.49
C CYS A 475 10.36 -0.46 -11.50
N GLY A 476 9.87 0.19 -10.44
CA GLY A 476 8.98 -0.42 -9.44
C GLY A 476 9.69 -1.02 -8.23
N HIS A 477 11.01 -0.80 -8.06
CA HIS A 477 11.74 -1.23 -6.87
C HIS A 477 11.19 -0.61 -5.58
N PRO A 478 11.38 -1.25 -4.40
CA PRO A 478 11.00 -0.68 -3.12
C PRO A 478 11.68 0.68 -2.86
N SER A 479 10.93 1.67 -2.39
CA SER A 479 11.44 3.03 -2.12
C SER A 479 12.10 3.18 -0.75
N ASP A 480 11.76 2.29 0.19
CA ASP A 480 12.06 2.44 1.61
C ASP A 480 12.77 1.21 2.15
N GLY A 481 13.78 1.47 2.98
CA GLY A 481 14.61 0.43 3.59
C GLY A 481 15.56 -0.28 2.62
N PRO A 482 16.39 -1.19 3.16
CA PRO A 482 17.29 -2.00 2.36
C PRO A 482 16.56 -3.08 1.57
N TRP A 483 17.07 -3.40 0.38
CA TRP A 483 16.57 -4.49 -0.47
C TRP A 483 17.69 -5.12 -1.29
N VAL A 484 17.47 -6.35 -1.74
CA VAL A 484 18.36 -7.11 -2.63
C VAL A 484 18.03 -6.79 -4.09
N ASP A 485 18.94 -6.11 -4.77
CA ASP A 485 18.87 -5.79 -6.20
C ASP A 485 19.46 -6.91 -7.04
N VAL A 486 18.62 -7.51 -7.88
CA VAL A 486 19.01 -8.52 -8.86
C VAL A 486 18.88 -7.88 -10.23
N LEU A 487 19.98 -7.27 -10.69
CA LEU A 487 20.01 -6.46 -11.91
C LEU A 487 20.56 -7.27 -13.08
N ALA A 488 19.79 -7.37 -14.16
CA ALA A 488 20.28 -7.90 -15.42
C ALA A 488 21.32 -6.95 -16.04
N THR A 489 22.45 -7.51 -16.48
CA THR A 489 23.54 -6.86 -17.19
C THR A 489 23.76 -7.54 -18.55
N ALA A 490 24.69 -7.04 -19.36
CA ALA A 490 25.05 -7.68 -20.63
C ALA A 490 25.60 -9.11 -20.43
N ASP A 491 26.23 -9.37 -19.29
CA ASP A 491 26.96 -10.61 -18.98
C ASP A 491 26.21 -11.52 -17.99
N GLY A 492 24.92 -11.27 -17.73
CA GLY A 492 24.10 -12.06 -16.79
C GLY A 492 23.43 -11.22 -15.72
N TYR A 493 23.61 -11.58 -14.45
CA TYR A 493 23.01 -10.87 -13.32
C TYR A 493 24.06 -10.32 -12.36
N ARG A 494 23.72 -9.20 -11.71
CA ARG A 494 24.42 -8.69 -10.54
C ARG A 494 23.49 -8.69 -9.34
N VAL A 495 23.88 -9.34 -8.25
CA VAL A 495 23.16 -9.35 -6.98
C VAL A 495 23.87 -8.42 -5.99
N ALA A 496 23.16 -7.42 -5.45
CA ALA A 496 23.71 -6.51 -4.45
C ALA A 496 22.65 -6.08 -3.43
N VAL A 497 23.05 -5.85 -2.17
CA VAL A 497 22.19 -5.19 -1.19
C VAL A 497 22.30 -3.68 -1.36
N ARG A 498 21.16 -3.02 -1.55
CA ARG A 498 21.08 -1.56 -1.61
C ARG A 498 20.59 -1.03 -0.27
N THR A 499 21.30 -0.05 0.28
CA THR A 499 20.92 0.67 1.49
C THR A 499 20.69 2.14 1.13
N GLY A 500 19.54 2.69 1.51
CA GLY A 500 19.27 4.12 1.45
C GLY A 500 18.27 4.58 0.39
N THR A 501 17.61 5.69 0.73
CA THR A 501 16.61 6.44 -0.04
C THR A 501 17.08 6.77 -1.46
N PRO A 502 16.14 6.99 -2.40
CA PRO A 502 16.40 7.02 -3.84
C PRO A 502 17.46 8.03 -4.33
N ASP A 503 17.90 8.96 -3.49
CA ASP A 503 18.86 10.02 -3.85
C ASP A 503 20.32 9.72 -3.45
N THR A 504 20.59 8.71 -2.61
CA THR A 504 21.95 8.43 -2.10
C THR A 504 22.31 6.95 -2.02
N ALA A 505 21.52 6.05 -2.64
CA ALA A 505 21.70 4.62 -2.53
C ALA A 505 23.12 4.16 -2.96
N ARG A 506 24.01 4.02 -1.98
CA ARG A 506 25.32 3.37 -2.10
C ARG A 506 25.07 1.88 -2.30
N THR A 507 25.61 1.33 -3.39
CA THR A 507 25.70 -0.13 -3.54
C THR A 507 26.59 -0.64 -2.41
N ALA A 508 26.11 -1.56 -1.57
CA ALA A 508 26.98 -2.20 -0.58
C ALA A 508 28.13 -2.94 -1.34
N PRO A 509 29.33 -3.07 -0.74
CA PRO A 509 30.53 -3.54 -1.44
C PRO A 509 30.51 -5.01 -1.91
N HIS A 510 29.43 -5.76 -1.67
CA HIS A 510 29.28 -7.15 -2.11
C HIS A 510 28.30 -7.25 -3.27
N ALA A 511 28.79 -6.95 -4.48
CA ALA A 511 28.12 -7.33 -5.72
C ALA A 511 28.64 -8.71 -6.15
N VAL A 512 27.75 -9.68 -6.32
CA VAL A 512 28.09 -11.01 -6.86
C VAL A 512 27.56 -11.10 -8.29
N ALA A 513 28.36 -11.65 -9.20
CA ALA A 513 27.97 -11.95 -10.58
C ALA A 513 27.89 -13.47 -10.76
N PRO A 514 26.73 -14.10 -10.51
CA PRO A 514 26.57 -15.55 -10.67
C PRO A 514 26.65 -15.94 -12.15
N GLU A 515 27.32 -17.05 -12.45
CA GLU A 515 27.51 -17.58 -13.79
C GLU A 515 26.47 -18.66 -14.14
N THR A 516 25.89 -19.31 -13.12
CA THR A 516 24.84 -20.32 -13.27
C THR A 516 23.52 -19.93 -12.59
N ALA A 517 22.41 -20.56 -13.00
CA ALA A 517 21.10 -20.35 -12.38
C ALA A 517 21.07 -20.76 -10.89
N GLN A 518 21.82 -21.81 -10.53
CA GLN A 518 21.93 -22.27 -9.15
C GLN A 518 22.72 -21.27 -8.29
N GLU A 519 23.86 -20.79 -8.80
CA GLU A 519 24.64 -19.74 -8.13
C GLU A 519 23.83 -18.45 -7.94
N LEU A 520 22.99 -18.10 -8.92
CA LEU A 520 22.10 -16.95 -8.80
C LEU A 520 21.06 -17.15 -7.69
N ALA A 521 20.42 -18.30 -7.62
CA ALA A 521 19.48 -18.63 -6.56
C ALA A 521 20.15 -18.58 -5.17
N ASP A 522 21.35 -19.14 -5.04
CA ASP A 522 22.11 -19.17 -3.79
C ASP A 522 22.63 -17.78 -3.38
N ALA A 523 23.09 -16.97 -4.34
CA ALA A 523 23.48 -15.58 -4.11
C ALA A 523 22.29 -14.74 -3.63
N VAL A 524 21.12 -14.92 -4.23
CA VAL A 524 19.88 -14.24 -3.81
C VAL A 524 19.49 -14.68 -2.39
N ALA A 525 19.44 -15.98 -2.12
CA ALA A 525 19.08 -16.50 -0.80
C ALA A 525 20.02 -15.99 0.30
N THR A 526 21.33 -15.97 0.00
CA THR A 526 22.36 -15.43 0.90
C THR A 526 22.14 -13.94 1.12
N ALA A 527 22.06 -13.12 0.07
CA ALA A 527 21.88 -11.67 0.19
C ALA A 527 20.61 -11.28 0.97
N ARG A 528 19.54 -12.08 0.85
CA ARG A 528 18.29 -11.86 1.59
C ARG A 528 18.41 -12.10 3.08
N THR A 529 19.37 -12.91 3.52
CA THR A 529 19.56 -13.28 4.94
C THR A 529 20.72 -12.53 5.60
N THR A 530 21.81 -12.25 4.88
CA THR A 530 23.06 -11.64 5.41
C THR A 530 22.89 -10.27 6.07
N ALA A 531 21.97 -9.42 5.60
CA ALA A 531 21.77 -8.09 6.18
C ALA A 531 21.07 -8.12 7.55
N THR A 532 20.45 -9.25 7.92
CA THR A 532 19.79 -9.42 9.22
C THR A 532 20.81 -9.57 10.34
N THR A 533 21.96 -10.19 10.05
CA THR A 533 23.01 -10.49 11.03
C THR A 533 23.83 -9.25 11.40
N THR A 534 24.08 -8.34 10.45
CA THR A 534 24.83 -7.09 10.71
C THR A 534 24.01 -6.06 11.49
N ALA A 535 22.69 -6.01 11.27
CA ALA A 535 21.78 -5.17 12.06
C ALA A 535 21.58 -5.69 13.50
N ALA A 536 21.58 -7.02 13.70
CA ALA A 536 21.55 -7.61 15.04
C ALA A 536 22.87 -7.42 15.81
N ALA A 537 24.02 -7.44 15.12
CA ALA A 537 25.33 -7.25 15.74
C ALA A 537 25.62 -5.81 16.18
N THR A 538 24.97 -4.81 15.55
CA THR A 538 25.11 -3.39 15.91
C THR A 538 24.19 -2.94 17.05
N ALA A 539 23.25 -3.79 17.48
CA ALA A 539 22.36 -3.56 18.61
C ALA A 539 22.84 -4.23 19.92
N ALA A 540 23.96 -4.97 19.90
CA ALA A 540 24.57 -5.52 21.10
C ALA A 540 25.55 -4.49 21.70
N PRO A 541 25.42 -4.13 23.00
CA PRO A 541 26.44 -3.30 23.65
C PRO A 541 27.79 -4.03 23.64
N PRO A 542 28.92 -3.32 23.47
CA PRO A 542 30.23 -3.96 23.45
C PRO A 542 30.47 -4.69 24.79
N PRO A 543 31.10 -5.88 24.78
CA PRO A 543 31.42 -6.59 26.01
C PRO A 543 32.31 -5.70 26.88
N GLY A 544 31.86 -5.47 28.12
CA GLY A 544 32.53 -4.62 29.08
C GLY A 544 33.98 -5.06 29.30
N THR A 545 34.91 -4.13 29.12
CA THR A 545 36.28 -4.26 29.58
C THR A 545 36.28 -4.47 31.09
N THR A 546 36.67 -5.66 31.53
CA THR A 546 37.03 -5.96 32.90
C THR A 546 38.16 -5.04 33.34
N ARG A 547 37.87 -4.08 34.23
CA ARG A 547 38.90 -3.34 34.96
C ARG A 547 39.12 -4.04 36.29
N THR A 548 40.35 -4.48 36.47
CA THR A 548 40.88 -5.15 37.67
C THR A 548 40.87 -4.20 38.87
N THR A 549 40.60 -4.81 40.04
CA THR A 549 40.57 -4.31 41.44
C THR A 549 39.53 -3.26 41.82
#